data_AF-A0A2S9GR15-F1
#
_entry.id   AF-A0A2S9GR15-F1
#
_cell.length_a   1.000
_cell.length_b   1.000
_cell.length_c   1.000
_cell.angle_alpha   90.00
_cell.angle_beta   90.00
_cell.angle_gamma   90.00
#
_symmetry.space_group_name_H-M   'P 1'
#
loop_
_entity.id
_entity.type
_entity.pdbx_description
1 polymer ?
#
loop_
_entity_poly.entity_id
_entity_poly.type
_entity_poly.pdbx_seq_one_letter_code
_entity_poly.pdbx_strand_id
1 'polypeptide(L)' 'AKSWKQVLSLRWRISAGEAHRRLTDAALLAPRQALSGPALPPVLEATAVAQAHGLINGEHVEVIRKTMAK' A
#
# COMPACT_ATOMS: atom_id res chain seq x y z
N ALA A 1 1.00 -21.49 -4.30
CA ALA A 1 0.95 -20.57 -3.14
C ALA A 1 -0.50 -20.35 -2.75
N LYS A 2 -0.83 -20.25 -1.46
CA LYS A 2 -2.22 -20.13 -0.97
C LYS A 2 -2.67 -18.68 -0.74
N SER A 3 -1.80 -17.68 -0.94
CA SER A 3 -2.11 -16.25 -0.78
C SER A 3 -1.11 -15.36 -1.52
N TRP A 4 -1.50 -14.11 -1.83
CA TRP A 4 -0.61 -13.08 -2.39
C TRP A 4 0.61 -12.82 -1.51
N LYS A 5 0.44 -12.81 -0.18
CA LYS A 5 1.56 -12.69 0.76
C LYS A 5 2.62 -13.78 0.52
N GLN A 6 2.19 -15.04 0.40
CA GLN A 6 3.11 -16.15 0.11
C GLN A 6 3.74 -16.03 -1.27
N VAL A 7 2.98 -15.60 -2.29
CA VAL A 7 3.52 -15.36 -3.64
C VAL A 7 4.66 -14.35 -3.58
N LEU A 8 4.43 -13.20 -2.93
CA LEU A 8 5.43 -12.13 -2.82
C LEU A 8 6.64 -12.57 -2.01
N SER A 9 6.44 -13.18 -0.84
CA SER A 9 7.54 -13.68 -0.02
C SER A 9 8.43 -14.67 -0.78
N LEU A 10 7.84 -15.60 -1.54
CA LEU A 10 8.59 -16.59 -2.31
C LEU A 10 9.29 -15.99 -3.54
N ARG A 11 8.56 -15.19 -4.33
CA ARG A 11 9.08 -14.65 -5.60
C ARG A 11 10.09 -13.54 -5.40
N TRP A 12 9.94 -12.72 -4.37
CA TRP A 12 10.84 -11.59 -4.09
C TRP A 12 11.83 -11.88 -2.94
N ARG A 13 11.76 -13.07 -2.32
CA ARG A 13 12.62 -13.48 -1.20
C ARG A 13 12.59 -12.50 -0.02
N ILE A 14 11.40 -11.99 0.29
CA ILE A 14 11.15 -11.06 1.41
C ILE A 14 10.40 -11.77 2.55
N SER A 15 10.51 -11.22 3.75
CA SER A 15 9.77 -11.75 4.91
C SER A 15 8.25 -11.70 4.69
N ALA A 16 7.51 -12.54 5.41
CA ALA A 16 6.05 -12.50 5.38
C ALA A 16 5.49 -11.15 5.89
N GLY A 17 6.18 -10.52 6.85
CA GLY A 17 5.85 -9.19 7.36
C GLY A 17 6.03 -8.11 6.31
N GLU A 18 7.14 -8.16 5.56
CA GLU A 18 7.41 -7.22 4.46
C GLU A 18 6.40 -7.38 3.32
N ALA A 19 6.09 -8.63 2.94
CA ALA A 19 5.07 -8.90 1.93
C ALA A 19 3.69 -8.39 2.37
N HIS A 20 3.35 -8.57 3.66
CA HIS A 20 2.10 -8.05 4.20
C HIS A 20 2.06 -6.52 4.19
N ARG A 21 3.12 -5.87 4.68
CA ARG A 21 3.24 -4.40 4.67
C ARG A 21 3.02 -3.84 3.27
N ARG A 22 3.71 -4.39 2.25
CA ARG A 22 3.56 -3.94 0.87
C ARG A 22 2.14 -4.12 0.32
N LEU A 23 1.46 -5.21 0.68
CA LEU A 23 0.06 -5.43 0.29
C LEU A 23 -0.87 -4.42 0.97
N THR A 24 -0.63 -4.13 2.25
CA THR A 24 -1.39 -3.11 2.99
C THR A 24 -1.17 -1.71 2.41
N ASP A 25 0.08 -1.35 2.13
CA ASP A 25 0.43 -0.06 1.52
C ASP A 25 -0.22 0.06 0.14
N ALA A 26 -0.15 -0.99 -0.69
CA ALA A 26 -0.78 -1.00 -2.01
C ALA A 26 -2.30 -0.82 -1.92
N ALA A 27 -2.97 -1.42 -0.93
CA ALA A 27 -4.41 -1.25 -0.75
C ALA A 27 -4.82 0.19 -0.40
N LEU A 28 -3.92 0.98 0.20
CA LEU A 28 -4.21 2.34 0.66
C LEU A 28 -3.71 3.42 -0.30
N LEU A 29 -2.55 3.18 -0.93
CA LEU A 29 -1.79 4.18 -1.68
C LEU A 29 -1.85 3.97 -3.19
N ALA A 30 -2.28 2.81 -3.68
CA ALA A 30 -2.45 2.60 -5.12
C ALA A 30 -3.78 3.21 -5.61
N PRO A 31 -3.84 3.63 -6.90
CA PRO A 31 -5.10 3.96 -7.55
C PRO A 31 -6.09 2.79 -7.45
N ARG A 32 -7.37 3.12 -7.23
CA ARG A 32 -8.44 2.12 -7.06
C ARG A 32 -9.18 1.91 -8.37
N GLN A 33 -9.59 0.67 -8.61
CA GLN A 33 -10.35 0.32 -9.80
C GLN A 33 -11.83 0.73 -9.64
N ALA A 34 -12.34 1.50 -10.59
CA ALA A 34 -13.77 1.82 -10.68
C ALA A 34 -14.52 0.71 -11.42
N LEU A 35 -15.83 0.55 -11.14
CA LEU A 35 -16.69 -0.40 -11.87
C LEU A 35 -16.88 0.03 -13.34
N SER A 36 -16.94 1.33 -13.58
CA SER A 36 -16.92 1.95 -14.90
C SER A 36 -16.27 3.33 -14.79
N GLY A 37 -15.71 3.84 -15.90
CA GLY A 37 -15.03 5.14 -15.92
C GLY A 37 -13.55 5.09 -15.48
N PRO A 38 -12.96 6.26 -15.18
CA PRO A 38 -11.54 6.36 -14.84
C PRO A 38 -11.23 5.79 -13.45
N ALA A 39 -9.95 5.48 -13.22
CA ALA A 39 -9.48 5.00 -11.91
C ALA A 39 -9.79 6.02 -10.81
N LEU A 40 -10.18 5.52 -9.64
CA LEU A 40 -10.44 6.33 -8.46
C LEU A 40 -9.11 6.65 -7.74
N PRO A 41 -9.02 7.82 -7.06
CA PRO A 41 -7.84 8.15 -6.29
C PRO A 41 -7.61 7.14 -5.15
N PRO A 42 -6.36 7.02 -4.66
CA PRO A 42 -6.02 6.20 -3.50
C PRO A 42 -6.88 6.52 -2.28
N VAL A 43 -6.99 5.58 -1.33
CA VAL A 43 -7.72 5.81 -0.07
C VAL A 43 -7.10 6.95 0.72
N LEU A 44 -5.76 6.99 0.76
CA LEU A 44 -4.99 8.05 1.39
C LEU A 44 -4.28 8.87 0.31
N GLU A 45 -5.04 9.60 -0.50
CA GLU A 45 -4.54 10.32 -1.68
C GLU A 45 -3.36 11.26 -1.37
N ALA A 46 -3.50 12.13 -0.36
CA ALA A 46 -2.42 13.05 0.03
C ALA A 46 -1.14 12.30 0.47
N THR A 47 -1.31 11.14 1.13
CA THR A 47 -0.18 10.29 1.55
C THR A 47 0.49 9.63 0.34
N ALA A 48 -0.31 9.16 -0.63
CA ALA A 48 0.20 8.58 -1.86
C ALA A 48 1.00 9.59 -2.69
N VAL A 49 0.51 10.83 -2.81
CA VAL A 49 1.23 11.93 -3.48
C VAL A 49 2.55 12.24 -2.77
N ALA A 50 2.53 12.40 -1.44
CA ALA A 50 3.73 12.67 -0.67
C ALA A 50 4.78 11.54 -0.78
N GLN A 51 4.34 10.28 -0.77
CA GLN A 51 5.22 9.12 -0.95
C GLN A 51 5.81 9.09 -2.37
N ALA A 52 4.99 9.31 -3.41
CA ALA A 52 5.44 9.30 -4.79
C ALA A 52 6.48 10.40 -5.07
N HIS A 53 6.38 11.53 -4.38
CA HIS A 53 7.36 12.61 -4.43
C HIS A 53 8.59 12.39 -3.53
N GLY A 54 8.64 11.28 -2.79
CA GLY A 54 9.75 10.97 -1.87
C GLY A 54 9.81 11.86 -0.63
N LEU A 55 8.73 12.59 -0.30
CA LEU A 55 8.67 13.48 0.86
C LEU A 55 8.51 12.72 2.18
N ILE A 56 7.98 11.50 2.10
CA ILE A 56 7.77 10.61 3.24
C ILE A 56 8.23 9.19 2.93
N ASN A 57 8.61 8.45 3.97
CA ASN A 57 9.02 7.04 3.88
C ASN A 57 7.94 6.09 4.45
N GLY A 58 8.21 4.79 4.43
CA GLY A 58 7.27 3.77 4.92
C GLY A 58 6.93 3.88 6.41
N GLU A 59 7.81 4.44 7.24
CA GLU A 59 7.53 4.63 8.68
C GLU A 59 6.50 5.74 8.90
N HIS A 60 6.61 6.84 8.14
CA HIS A 60 5.60 7.89 8.14
C HIS A 60 4.24 7.38 7.66
N VAL A 61 4.23 6.61 6.56
CA VAL A 61 3.00 5.97 6.03
C VAL A 61 2.34 5.10 7.10
N GLU A 62 3.11 4.32 7.86
CA GLU A 62 2.59 3.47 8.92
C GLU A 62 1.93 4.27 10.06
N VAL A 63 2.53 5.38 10.47
CA VAL A 63 1.94 6.28 11.47
C VAL A 63 0.66 6.92 10.95
N ILE A 64 0.68 7.47 9.73
CA ILE A 64 -0.49 8.11 9.11
C ILE A 64 -1.64 7.11 9.01
N ARG A 65 -1.37 5.90 8.54
CA ARG A 65 -2.36 4.83 8.43
C ARG A 65 -3.01 4.52 9.78
N LYS A 66 -2.22 4.37 10.85
CA LYS A 66 -2.72 4.12 12.21
C LYS A 66 -3.58 5.27 12.72
N THR A 67 -3.18 6.51 12.46
CA THR A 67 -3.93 7.70 12.89
C THR A 67 -5.25 7.84 12.14
N MET A 68 -5.30 7.53 10.83
CA MET A 68 -6.52 7.63 10.03
C MET A 68 -7.51 6.47 10.26
N ALA A 69 -7.06 5.36 10.84
CA ALA A 69 -7.91 4.22 11.17
C ALA A 69 -8.60 4.33 12.54
N LYS A 70 -8.28 5.37 13.31
CA LYS A 70 -8.84 5.67 14.63
C LYS A 70 -9.97 6.68 14.50
#